data_AF-A0A397T138-F1
#
_entry.id   AF-A0A397T138-F1
#
_cell.length_a   1.000
_cell.length_b   1.000
_cell.length_c   1.000
_cell.angle_alpha   90.00
_cell.angle_beta   90.00
_cell.angle_gamma   90.00
#
_symmetry.space_group_name_H-M   'P 1'
#
loop_
_entity.id
_entity.type
_entity.pdbx_description
1 polymer ?
#
loop_
_entity_poly.entity_id
_entity_poly.type
_entity_poly.pdbx_seq_one_letter_code
_entity_poly.pdbx_strand_id
1 'polypeptide(L)'
;MAQELLNNVSDDWKTLTKHIYFQRNTSPPSFSDNCLTLYSQTLEGELDLSQFPNLKRITFNNNFKGYVNKLESIDISENAELNKIVLNDNSNEYPLKTANCKFIIKERQLNQVVITYYEILYVYNSSYWIEKHKLLNKQKIMPYVLVEKGKKIEQFEAEIENLNKAIAEKDQQIESLKKEIEQTPTQSQFQELVDIVFSPNTDLDFDNLKNEIKRLKLKDCLPLFQKEKDAFTKLITNAKEKAGTNLEKFLELLLQIQKQIFEKQQENDSFAQGQLSAYQIFLQEKLDYDELQKILNDQKKLLELEKQLNFLESE
;
A
#
# COMPACT_ATOMS: atom_id res chain seq x y z
N MET A 1 -12.63 18.87 -31.63
CA MET A 1 -11.72 17.78 -31.19
C MET A 1 -12.50 16.74 -30.42
N ALA A 2 -12.09 15.46 -30.43
CA ALA A 2 -12.83 14.38 -29.78
C ALA A 2 -13.02 14.61 -28.27
N GLN A 3 -12.00 15.13 -27.59
CA GLN A 3 -12.07 15.48 -26.17
C GLN A 3 -13.09 16.59 -25.84
N GLU A 4 -13.29 17.57 -26.73
CA GLU A 4 -14.25 18.67 -26.50
C GLU A 4 -15.69 18.15 -26.39
N LEU A 5 -16.01 17.03 -27.04
CA LEU A 5 -17.31 16.38 -26.91
C LEU A 5 -17.55 15.90 -25.48
N LEU A 6 -16.50 15.43 -24.80
CA LEU A 6 -16.56 14.92 -23.44
C LEU A 6 -16.51 16.03 -22.39
N ASN A 7 -15.80 17.12 -22.69
CA ASN A 7 -15.70 18.27 -21.78
C ASN A 7 -17.05 18.93 -21.54
N ASN A 8 -17.98 18.84 -22.50
CA ASN A 8 -19.34 19.38 -22.39
C ASN A 8 -20.34 18.42 -21.71
N VAL A 9 -19.91 17.23 -21.29
CA VAL A 9 -20.74 16.26 -20.57
C VAL A 9 -20.70 16.59 -19.08
N SER A 10 -21.86 16.60 -18.41
CA SER A 10 -21.94 16.83 -16.97
C SER A 10 -21.27 15.71 -16.15
N ASP A 11 -20.74 16.04 -14.97
CA ASP A 11 -20.08 15.06 -14.11
C ASP A 11 -21.04 13.96 -13.61
N ASP A 12 -22.32 14.29 -13.42
CA ASP A 12 -23.37 13.31 -13.11
C ASP A 12 -23.53 12.28 -14.24
N TRP A 13 -23.54 12.75 -15.49
CA TRP A 13 -23.60 11.83 -16.64
C TRP A 13 -22.34 10.98 -16.70
N LYS A 14 -21.15 11.54 -16.46
CA LYS A 14 -19.89 10.80 -16.47
C LYS A 14 -19.86 9.68 -15.42
N THR A 15 -20.32 9.97 -14.21
CA THR A 15 -20.36 8.99 -13.11
C THR A 15 -21.40 7.91 -13.35
N LEU A 16 -22.56 8.22 -13.93
CA LEU A 16 -23.63 7.24 -14.18
C LEU A 16 -23.42 6.41 -15.46
N THR A 17 -22.61 6.89 -16.41
CA THR A 17 -22.43 6.25 -17.71
C THR A 17 -21.78 4.87 -17.58
N LYS A 18 -22.51 3.86 -18.09
CA LYS A 18 -22.05 2.47 -18.23
C LYS A 18 -21.79 2.10 -19.68
N HIS A 19 -22.38 2.82 -20.63
CA HIS A 19 -22.22 2.59 -22.06
C HIS A 19 -22.02 3.92 -22.78
N ILE A 20 -20.94 4.06 -23.54
CA ILE A 20 -20.78 5.17 -24.48
C ILE A 20 -21.07 4.70 -25.89
N TYR A 21 -21.96 5.42 -26.57
CA TYR A 21 -22.36 5.16 -27.95
C TYR A 21 -21.98 6.34 -28.83
N PHE A 22 -20.97 6.15 -29.68
CA PHE A 22 -20.57 7.15 -30.66
C PHE A 22 -21.44 7.00 -31.92
N GLN A 23 -22.16 8.06 -32.27
CA GLN A 23 -22.95 8.14 -33.50
C GLN A 23 -22.58 9.35 -34.36
N ARG A 24 -22.58 9.18 -35.68
CA ARG A 24 -22.39 10.32 -36.59
C ARG A 24 -23.67 11.14 -36.69
N ASN A 25 -23.68 12.32 -36.08
CA ASN A 25 -24.75 13.31 -36.14
C ASN A 25 -24.21 14.67 -35.64
N THR A 26 -25.03 15.72 -35.71
CA THR A 26 -24.76 17.06 -35.15
C THR A 26 -25.62 17.39 -33.93
N SER A 27 -26.36 16.41 -33.42
CA SER A 27 -27.20 16.59 -32.24
C SER A 27 -26.35 16.82 -30.98
N PRO A 28 -26.88 17.49 -29.95
CA PRO A 28 -26.20 17.56 -28.65
C PRO A 28 -26.10 16.16 -28.02
N PRO A 29 -25.11 15.91 -27.15
CA PRO A 29 -25.03 14.67 -26.37
C PRO A 29 -26.36 14.35 -25.68
N SER A 30 -26.72 13.08 -25.67
CA SER A 30 -27.92 12.61 -24.97
C SER A 30 -27.57 11.49 -24.00
N PHE A 31 -28.31 11.42 -22.90
CA PHE A 31 -28.10 10.43 -21.86
C PHE A 31 -29.42 9.79 -21.45
N SER A 32 -29.49 8.48 -21.54
CA SER A 32 -30.66 7.68 -21.16
C SER A 32 -30.22 6.29 -20.74
N ASP A 33 -30.80 5.72 -19.69
CA ASP A 33 -30.55 4.35 -19.23
C ASP A 33 -29.05 4.02 -19.02
N ASN A 34 -28.28 4.96 -18.45
CA ASN A 34 -26.82 4.86 -18.28
C ASN A 34 -26.04 4.74 -19.59
N CYS A 35 -26.67 5.08 -20.72
CA CYS A 35 -26.06 5.15 -22.04
C CYS A 35 -25.88 6.61 -22.44
N LEU A 36 -24.62 7.02 -22.61
CA LEU A 36 -24.25 8.32 -23.15
C LEU A 36 -24.07 8.20 -24.65
N THR A 37 -24.93 8.87 -25.41
CA THR A 37 -24.78 8.98 -26.86
C THR A 37 -24.06 10.26 -27.21
N LEU A 38 -22.90 10.11 -27.86
CA LEU A 38 -22.08 11.20 -28.32
C LEU A 38 -22.21 11.31 -29.84
N TYR A 39 -22.66 12.48 -30.28
CA TYR A 39 -22.82 12.77 -31.68
C TYR A 39 -21.67 13.62 -32.18
N SER A 40 -21.02 13.17 -33.25
CA SER A 40 -20.02 13.99 -33.92
C SER A 40 -19.93 13.69 -35.40
N GLN A 41 -19.61 14.71 -36.20
CA GLN A 41 -19.27 14.53 -37.61
C GLN A 41 -17.85 14.00 -37.81
N THR A 42 -16.93 14.32 -36.90
CA THR A 42 -15.53 13.90 -36.93
C THR A 42 -15.04 13.53 -35.52
N LEU A 43 -14.26 12.46 -35.41
CA LEU A 43 -13.65 12.05 -34.16
C LEU A 43 -12.13 12.06 -34.38
N GLU A 44 -11.43 13.06 -33.85
CA GLU A 44 -9.99 13.25 -34.10
C GLU A 44 -9.27 13.79 -32.86
N GLY A 45 -7.97 13.51 -32.78
CA GLY A 45 -7.11 13.86 -31.65
C GLY A 45 -7.16 12.81 -30.53
N GLU A 46 -6.99 13.27 -29.29
CA GLU A 46 -7.01 12.41 -28.10
C GLU A 46 -8.44 12.26 -27.54
N LEU A 47 -8.72 11.08 -26.99
CA LEU A 47 -10.00 10.75 -26.37
C LEU A 47 -9.77 10.13 -24.99
N ASP A 48 -9.99 10.92 -23.93
CA ASP A 48 -9.86 10.47 -22.56
C ASP A 48 -11.20 9.92 -22.03
N LEU A 49 -11.33 8.59 -22.00
CA LEU A 49 -12.47 7.89 -21.41
C LEU A 49 -12.23 7.52 -19.95
N SER A 50 -11.05 7.83 -19.38
CA SER A 50 -10.72 7.53 -17.98
C SER A 50 -11.63 8.28 -17.00
N GLN A 51 -12.24 9.38 -17.43
CA GLN A 51 -13.23 10.16 -16.70
C GLN A 51 -14.59 9.45 -16.45
N PHE A 52 -14.79 8.24 -16.98
CA PHE A 52 -16.04 7.45 -16.83
C PHE A 52 -15.81 6.21 -15.94
N PRO A 53 -15.89 6.32 -14.60
CA PRO A 53 -15.45 5.26 -13.68
C PRO A 53 -16.24 3.95 -13.82
N ASN A 54 -17.52 4.03 -14.23
CA ASN A 54 -18.43 2.90 -14.34
C ASN A 54 -18.61 2.37 -15.77
N LEU A 55 -17.75 2.79 -16.71
CA LEU A 55 -17.85 2.43 -18.11
C LEU A 55 -17.62 0.92 -18.32
N LYS A 56 -18.63 0.24 -18.88
CA LYS A 56 -18.63 -1.20 -19.19
C LYS A 56 -18.49 -1.48 -20.67
N ARG A 57 -19.05 -0.60 -21.50
CA ARG A 57 -19.18 -0.80 -22.94
C ARG A 57 -18.89 0.47 -23.72
N ILE A 58 -18.16 0.33 -24.81
CA ILE A 58 -18.00 1.37 -25.84
C ILE A 58 -18.59 0.84 -27.15
N THR A 59 -19.30 1.68 -27.90
CA THR A 59 -19.81 1.31 -29.23
C THR A 59 -19.54 2.42 -30.22
N PHE A 60 -18.87 2.08 -31.31
CA PHE A 60 -18.68 2.93 -32.46
C PHE A 60 -19.67 2.47 -33.54
N ASN A 61 -20.61 3.34 -33.91
CA ASN A 61 -21.67 2.98 -34.87
C ASN A 61 -21.22 3.13 -36.35
N ASN A 62 -21.90 2.40 -37.25
CA ASN A 62 -21.67 2.19 -38.69
C ASN A 62 -21.47 3.45 -39.55
N ASN A 63 -21.67 4.64 -39.00
CA ASN A 63 -21.52 5.90 -39.73
C ASN A 63 -20.14 6.56 -39.53
N PHE A 64 -19.21 5.93 -38.81
CA PHE A 64 -17.85 6.45 -38.55
C PHE A 64 -16.77 5.95 -39.52
N LYS A 65 -17.14 5.45 -40.70
CA LYS A 65 -16.23 4.98 -41.75
C LYS A 65 -15.10 6.01 -42.01
N GLY A 66 -13.86 5.65 -41.68
CA GLY A 66 -12.66 6.46 -41.92
C GLY A 66 -12.28 7.51 -40.86
N TYR A 67 -13.06 7.66 -39.77
CA TYR A 67 -12.85 8.75 -38.80
C TYR A 67 -12.18 8.32 -37.50
N VAL A 68 -12.40 7.08 -37.02
CA VAL A 68 -11.62 6.52 -35.90
C VAL A 68 -10.12 6.50 -36.24
N ASN A 69 -9.78 6.46 -37.54
CA ASN A 69 -8.42 6.56 -38.06
C ASN A 69 -7.73 7.91 -37.81
N LYS A 70 -8.46 8.93 -37.35
CA LYS A 70 -7.92 10.24 -36.98
C LYS A 70 -7.74 10.41 -35.47
N LEU A 71 -8.07 9.39 -34.67
CA LEU A 71 -7.72 9.38 -33.27
C LEU A 71 -6.23 9.09 -33.12
N GLU A 72 -5.59 9.88 -32.27
CA GLU A 72 -4.19 9.70 -31.90
C GLU A 72 -4.09 8.75 -30.71
N SER A 73 -5.00 8.90 -29.74
CA SER A 73 -5.05 8.06 -28.56
C SER A 73 -6.46 7.88 -27.99
N ILE A 74 -6.67 6.76 -27.32
CA ILE A 74 -7.85 6.50 -26.50
C ILE A 74 -7.37 6.04 -25.12
N ASP A 75 -7.67 6.82 -24.08
CA ASP A 75 -7.39 6.44 -22.70
C ASP A 75 -8.59 5.72 -22.09
N ILE A 76 -8.39 4.45 -21.77
CA ILE A 76 -9.35 3.61 -21.04
C ILE A 76 -8.77 3.10 -19.73
N SER A 77 -7.61 3.59 -19.30
CA SER A 77 -6.82 3.04 -18.20
C SER A 77 -7.57 2.99 -16.85
N GLU A 78 -8.53 3.88 -16.63
CA GLU A 78 -9.33 3.91 -15.39
C GLU A 78 -10.68 3.19 -15.46
N ASN A 79 -11.07 2.66 -16.62
CA ASN A 79 -12.35 1.96 -16.76
C ASN A 79 -12.23 0.50 -16.29
N ALA A 80 -12.24 0.30 -14.97
CA ALA A 80 -12.09 -1.02 -14.35
C ALA A 80 -13.13 -2.05 -14.80
N GLU A 81 -14.35 -1.59 -15.07
CA GLU A 81 -15.48 -2.45 -15.44
C GLU A 81 -15.62 -2.64 -16.95
N LEU A 82 -14.77 -2.00 -17.76
CA LEU A 82 -14.81 -2.09 -19.21
C LEU A 82 -14.52 -3.52 -19.63
N ASN A 83 -15.47 -4.11 -20.36
CA ASN A 83 -15.37 -5.50 -20.82
C ASN A 83 -15.70 -5.66 -22.30
N LYS A 84 -16.29 -4.64 -22.95
CA LYS A 84 -16.74 -4.76 -24.33
C LYS A 84 -16.52 -3.48 -25.14
N ILE A 85 -15.84 -3.62 -26.27
CA ILE A 85 -15.78 -2.59 -27.32
C ILE A 85 -16.49 -3.16 -28.55
N VAL A 86 -17.48 -2.43 -29.05
CA VAL A 86 -18.27 -2.84 -30.21
C VAL A 86 -17.94 -1.93 -31.38
N LEU A 87 -17.51 -2.53 -32.48
CA LEU A 87 -17.22 -1.87 -33.74
C LEU A 87 -18.32 -2.30 -34.73
N ASN A 88 -19.36 -1.48 -34.84
CA ASN A 88 -20.31 -1.65 -35.92
C ASN A 88 -19.70 -0.91 -37.12
N ASP A 89 -19.00 -1.61 -38.01
CA ASP A 89 -18.59 -1.08 -39.32
C ASP A 89 -18.77 -2.16 -40.41
N ASN A 90 -18.92 -1.72 -41.66
CA ASN A 90 -19.23 -2.53 -42.85
C ASN A 90 -18.03 -3.00 -43.67
N SER A 91 -16.80 -2.70 -43.25
CA SER A 91 -15.64 -2.86 -44.11
C SER A 91 -14.57 -3.77 -43.52
N ASN A 92 -13.88 -4.49 -44.42
CA ASN A 92 -12.72 -5.35 -44.11
C ASN A 92 -11.54 -4.57 -43.48
N GLU A 93 -11.62 -3.24 -43.48
CA GLU A 93 -10.73 -2.29 -42.83
C GLU A 93 -11.31 -1.92 -41.46
N TYR A 94 -10.90 -2.65 -40.44
CA TYR A 94 -11.40 -2.45 -39.08
C TYR A 94 -10.98 -1.04 -38.60
N PRO A 95 -11.85 -0.28 -37.94
CA PRO A 95 -11.55 1.12 -37.57
C PRO A 95 -10.41 1.29 -36.55
N LEU A 96 -10.00 0.21 -35.87
CA LEU A 96 -8.86 0.20 -34.95
C LEU A 96 -7.60 -0.47 -35.54
N LYS A 97 -7.59 -0.80 -36.85
CA LYS A 97 -6.42 -1.38 -37.55
C LYS A 97 -5.38 -0.35 -37.97
N THR A 98 -5.60 0.94 -37.74
CA THR A 98 -4.60 1.93 -38.13
C THR A 98 -3.51 1.99 -37.07
N ALA A 99 -2.27 1.76 -37.49
CA ALA A 99 -1.07 1.78 -36.64
C ALA A 99 -0.82 3.12 -35.89
N ASN A 100 -1.71 4.10 -36.05
CA ASN A 100 -1.55 5.47 -35.60
C ASN A 100 -2.33 5.78 -34.31
N CYS A 101 -3.39 5.02 -33.98
CA CYS A 101 -4.16 5.24 -32.76
C CYS A 101 -3.62 4.37 -31.62
N LYS A 102 -3.16 4.99 -30.53
CA LYS A 102 -2.63 4.30 -29.34
C LYS A 102 -3.70 4.11 -28.28
N PHE A 103 -3.84 2.90 -27.76
CA PHE A 103 -4.63 2.68 -26.56
C PHE A 103 -3.77 2.91 -25.32
N ILE A 104 -4.21 3.81 -24.46
CA ILE A 104 -3.63 4.05 -23.14
C ILE A 104 -4.45 3.18 -22.17
N ILE A 105 -3.82 2.15 -21.60
CA ILE A 105 -4.55 1.06 -20.94
C ILE A 105 -3.74 0.44 -19.79
N LYS A 106 -4.43 -0.17 -18.82
CA LYS A 106 -3.81 -1.04 -17.81
C LYS A 106 -3.70 -2.48 -18.31
N GLU A 107 -2.65 -3.18 -17.90
CA GLU A 107 -2.39 -4.57 -18.29
C GLU A 107 -3.60 -5.49 -18.06
N ARG A 108 -4.28 -5.37 -16.90
CA ARG A 108 -5.48 -6.16 -16.57
C ARG A 108 -6.57 -6.11 -17.65
N GLN A 109 -6.71 -4.99 -18.34
CA GLN A 109 -7.77 -4.77 -19.31
C GLN A 109 -7.48 -5.47 -20.65
N LEU A 110 -6.21 -5.79 -20.95
CA LEU A 110 -5.83 -6.52 -22.17
C LEU A 110 -6.48 -7.90 -22.25
N ASN A 111 -6.68 -8.55 -21.08
CA ASN A 111 -7.25 -9.89 -20.97
C ASN A 111 -8.77 -9.88 -20.70
N GLN A 112 -9.33 -8.73 -20.33
CA GLN A 112 -10.74 -8.57 -19.96
C GLN A 112 -11.59 -8.02 -21.11
N VAL A 113 -11.05 -7.11 -21.91
CA VAL A 113 -11.83 -6.40 -22.93
C VAL A 113 -11.97 -7.27 -24.18
N VAL A 114 -13.22 -7.57 -24.53
CA VAL A 114 -13.59 -8.23 -25.78
C VAL A 114 -13.96 -7.18 -26.83
N ILE A 115 -13.29 -7.24 -27.98
CA ILE A 115 -13.68 -6.50 -29.17
C ILE A 115 -14.66 -7.35 -29.96
N THR A 116 -15.84 -6.78 -30.20
CA THR A 116 -16.91 -7.35 -31.03
C THR A 116 -17.00 -6.55 -32.31
N TYR A 117 -17.05 -7.23 -33.45
CA TYR A 117 -17.14 -6.62 -34.77
C TYR A 117 -17.91 -7.54 -35.72
N TYR A 118 -18.33 -7.02 -36.88
CA TYR A 118 -19.05 -7.81 -37.87
C TYR A 118 -18.21 -7.97 -39.14
N GLU A 119 -18.22 -9.18 -39.71
CA GLU A 119 -17.66 -9.45 -41.03
C GLU A 119 -18.79 -9.74 -42.01
N ILE A 120 -18.69 -9.18 -43.21
CA ILE A 120 -19.64 -9.45 -44.29
C ILE A 120 -19.18 -10.71 -45.03
N LEU A 121 -20.05 -11.71 -45.05
CA LEU A 121 -19.90 -12.91 -45.88
C LEU A 121 -20.81 -12.80 -47.10
N TYR A 122 -20.25 -13.02 -48.29
CA TYR A 122 -21.03 -13.08 -49.54
C TYR A 122 -21.26 -14.53 -49.95
N VAL A 123 -22.54 -14.92 -50.05
CA VAL A 123 -22.96 -16.27 -50.46
C VAL A 123 -24.10 -16.13 -51.47
N TYR A 124 -23.94 -16.67 -52.68
CA TYR A 124 -24.95 -16.66 -53.76
C TYR A 124 -25.64 -15.28 -53.97
N ASN A 125 -24.86 -14.21 -54.18
CA ASN A 125 -25.34 -12.82 -54.35
C ASN A 125 -26.10 -12.22 -53.15
N SER A 126 -26.08 -12.87 -51.99
CA SER A 126 -26.59 -12.32 -50.72
C SER A 126 -25.43 -12.01 -49.77
N SER A 127 -25.56 -10.94 -48.99
CA SER A 127 -24.62 -10.59 -47.94
C SER A 127 -25.19 -10.92 -46.57
N TYR A 128 -24.38 -11.55 -45.73
CA TYR A 128 -24.70 -11.91 -44.35
C TYR A 128 -23.71 -11.26 -43.40
N TRP A 129 -24.22 -10.73 -42.29
CA TRP A 129 -23.41 -10.17 -41.22
C TRP A 129 -23.10 -11.25 -40.20
N ILE A 130 -21.81 -11.54 -40.00
CA ILE A 130 -21.37 -12.53 -39.03
C ILE A 130 -20.68 -11.77 -37.89
N GLU A 131 -21.22 -11.89 -36.69
CA GLU A 131 -20.59 -11.36 -35.49
C GLU A 131 -19.31 -12.15 -35.17
N LYS A 132 -18.25 -11.43 -34.84
CA LYS A 132 -16.94 -11.96 -34.48
C LYS A 132 -16.47 -11.31 -33.20
N HIS A 133 -15.68 -12.06 -32.43
CA HIS A 133 -15.15 -11.61 -31.15
C HIS A 133 -13.67 -11.93 -31.04
N LYS A 134 -12.90 -11.01 -30.47
CA LYS A 134 -11.48 -11.21 -30.15
C LYS A 134 -11.13 -10.45 -28.87
N LEU A 135 -10.31 -11.05 -28.01
CA LEU A 135 -9.71 -10.34 -26.89
C LEU A 135 -8.78 -9.24 -27.39
N LEU A 136 -8.69 -8.14 -26.63
CA LEU A 136 -7.84 -7.00 -26.95
C LEU A 136 -6.36 -7.41 -27.12
N ASN A 137 -5.83 -8.25 -26.21
CA ASN A 137 -4.47 -8.80 -26.30
C ASN A 137 -4.17 -9.63 -27.56
N LYS A 138 -5.20 -10.13 -28.27
CA LYS A 138 -5.05 -10.92 -29.50
C LYS A 138 -5.09 -10.05 -30.76
N GLN A 139 -5.22 -8.73 -30.63
CA GLN A 139 -5.18 -7.81 -31.77
C GLN A 139 -3.74 -7.53 -32.17
N LYS A 140 -3.30 -8.11 -33.29
CA LYS A 140 -1.92 -7.96 -33.80
C LYS A 140 -1.54 -6.56 -34.29
N ILE A 141 -2.50 -5.63 -34.43
CA ILE A 141 -2.33 -4.39 -35.21
C ILE A 141 -2.54 -3.12 -34.35
N MET A 142 -3.01 -3.26 -33.10
CA MET A 142 -3.26 -2.11 -32.22
C MET A 142 -2.04 -1.83 -31.34
N PRO A 143 -1.42 -0.64 -31.39
CA PRO A 143 -0.39 -0.26 -30.43
C PRO A 143 -1.03 0.10 -29.08
N TYR A 144 -0.42 -0.39 -27.99
CA TYR A 144 -0.84 -0.08 -26.61
C TYR A 144 0.30 0.61 -25.87
N VAL A 145 -0.04 1.59 -25.04
CA VAL A 145 0.84 2.19 -24.03
C VAL A 145 0.30 1.74 -22.67
N LEU A 146 1.13 1.00 -21.94
CA LEU A 146 0.78 0.58 -20.59
C LEU A 146 0.93 1.76 -19.65
N VAL A 147 -0.15 2.12 -18.98
CA VAL A 147 -0.13 3.09 -17.89
C VAL A 147 -0.25 2.36 -16.58
N GLU A 148 0.91 2.04 -16.01
CA GLU A 148 1.00 1.76 -14.59
C GLU A 148 0.96 3.12 -13.87
N LYS A 149 -0.22 3.55 -13.42
CA LYS A 149 -0.31 4.81 -12.67
C LYS A 149 0.59 4.76 -11.43
N GLY A 150 1.16 5.92 -11.09
CA GLY A 150 2.19 6.17 -10.09
C GLY A 150 1.91 5.69 -8.67
N LYS A 151 0.78 5.04 -8.36
CA LYS A 151 0.59 4.36 -7.07
C LYS A 151 1.64 3.28 -6.79
N LYS A 152 2.10 2.53 -7.80
CA LYS A 152 3.24 1.62 -7.62
C LYS A 152 4.54 2.39 -7.38
N ILE A 153 4.73 3.52 -8.05
CA ILE A 153 5.93 4.35 -7.91
C ILE A 153 5.95 5.03 -6.54
N GLU A 154 4.86 5.65 -6.09
CA GLU A 154 4.71 6.21 -4.75
C GLU A 154 4.85 5.13 -3.66
N GLN A 155 4.33 3.92 -3.90
CA GLN A 155 4.54 2.78 -3.00
C GLN A 155 6.02 2.36 -2.97
N PHE A 156 6.69 2.30 -4.12
CA PHE A 156 8.12 1.99 -4.18
C PHE A 156 8.98 3.12 -3.62
N GLU A 157 8.61 4.38 -3.79
CA GLU A 157 9.30 5.55 -3.21
C GLU A 157 9.14 5.57 -1.70
N ALA A 158 7.94 5.29 -1.18
CA ALA A 158 7.69 5.12 0.25
C ALA A 158 8.43 3.89 0.83
N GLU A 159 8.50 2.79 0.08
CA GLU A 159 9.26 1.59 0.46
C GLU A 159 10.76 1.87 0.48
N ILE A 160 11.30 2.61 -0.50
CA ILE A 160 12.69 3.06 -0.53
C ILE A 160 12.98 4.00 0.64
N GLU A 161 12.07 4.94 0.97
CA GLU A 161 12.25 5.82 2.12
C GLU A 161 12.27 5.04 3.44
N ASN A 162 11.37 4.07 3.60
CA ASN A 162 11.33 3.19 4.77
C ASN A 162 12.58 2.31 4.87
N LEU A 163 13.05 1.74 3.76
CA LEU A 163 14.29 0.96 3.72
C LEU A 163 15.50 1.83 4.05
N ASN A 164 15.56 3.07 3.56
CA ASN A 164 16.64 3.99 3.88
C ASN A 164 16.64 4.40 5.36
N LYS A 165 15.46 4.59 5.97
CA LYS A 165 15.34 4.79 7.43
C LYS A 165 15.83 3.56 8.20
N ALA A 166 15.42 2.36 7.79
CA ALA A 166 15.85 1.12 8.42
C ALA A 166 17.37 0.89 8.29
N ILE A 167 17.96 1.23 7.14
CA ILE A 167 19.41 1.20 6.92
C ILE A 167 20.12 2.19 7.86
N ALA A 168 19.63 3.44 7.95
CA ALA A 168 20.23 4.44 8.83
C ALA A 168 20.16 4.04 10.32
N GLU A 169 19.05 3.43 10.75
CA GLU A 169 18.93 2.86 12.11
C GLU A 169 19.88 1.69 12.34
N LYS A 170 20.04 0.81 11.35
CA LYS A 170 20.99 -0.32 11.41
C LYS A 170 22.44 0.16 11.43
N ASP A 171 22.78 1.19 10.65
CA ASP A 171 24.11 1.79 10.66
C ASP A 171 24.40 2.44 12.01
N GLN A 172 23.43 3.12 12.63
CA GLN A 172 23.57 3.62 14.00
C GLN A 172 23.77 2.50 15.02
N GLN A 173 23.05 1.38 14.90
CA GLN A 173 23.26 0.18 15.74
C GLN A 173 24.66 -0.42 15.54
N ILE A 174 25.14 -0.50 14.30
CA ILE A 174 26.47 -1.02 13.99
C ILE A 174 27.53 -0.09 14.58
N GLU A 175 27.37 1.23 14.47
CA GLU A 175 28.29 2.21 15.04
C GLU A 175 28.32 2.13 16.57
N SER A 176 27.16 1.94 17.22
CA SER A 176 27.11 1.73 18.67
C SER A 176 27.76 0.42 19.10
N LEU A 177 27.52 -0.68 18.36
CA LEU A 177 28.12 -1.98 18.63
C LEU A 177 29.63 -1.96 18.39
N LYS A 178 30.12 -1.23 17.37
CA LYS A 178 31.56 -1.03 17.16
C LYS A 178 32.21 -0.30 18.33
N LYS A 179 31.58 0.77 18.84
CA LYS A 179 32.06 1.48 20.04
C LYS A 179 32.04 0.57 21.27
N GLU A 180 31.02 -0.28 21.40
CA GLU A 180 30.93 -1.26 22.48
C GLU A 180 32.04 -2.31 22.37
N ILE A 181 32.32 -2.81 21.17
CA ILE A 181 33.44 -3.74 20.89
C ILE A 181 34.79 -3.08 21.16
N GLU A 182 34.99 -1.82 20.78
CA GLU A 182 36.21 -1.06 21.09
C GLU A 182 36.39 -0.80 22.60
N GLN A 183 35.28 -0.77 23.36
CA GLN A 183 35.27 -0.67 24.82
C GLN A 183 35.29 -2.04 25.51
N THR A 184 35.08 -3.14 24.77
CA THR A 184 35.12 -4.49 25.32
C THR A 184 36.58 -4.89 25.50
N PRO A 185 36.98 -5.41 26.67
CA PRO A 185 38.36 -5.82 26.89
C PRO A 185 38.80 -6.84 25.84
N THR A 186 39.92 -6.57 25.17
CA THR A 186 40.53 -7.51 24.22
C THR A 186 40.96 -8.79 24.92
N GLN A 187 41.10 -9.88 24.17
CA GLN A 187 41.52 -11.18 24.72
C GLN A 187 42.83 -11.09 25.53
N SER A 188 43.74 -10.16 25.19
CA SER A 188 44.95 -9.92 25.98
C SER A 188 44.69 -9.21 27.30
N GLN A 189 43.70 -8.32 27.39
CA GLN A 189 43.28 -7.68 28.64
C GLN A 189 42.55 -8.66 29.56
N PHE A 190 41.79 -9.59 28.99
CA PHE A 190 41.26 -10.73 29.73
C PHE A 190 42.37 -11.65 30.23
N GLN A 191 43.42 -11.88 29.43
CA GLN A 191 44.57 -12.68 29.84
C GLN A 191 45.35 -12.00 30.98
N GLU A 192 45.57 -10.68 30.93
CA GLU A 192 46.16 -9.92 32.05
C GLU A 192 45.30 -10.00 33.32
N LEU A 193 43.96 -9.90 33.20
CA LEU A 193 43.07 -10.08 34.34
C LEU A 193 43.16 -11.50 34.91
N VAL A 194 43.19 -12.53 34.06
CA VAL A 194 43.40 -13.93 34.46
C VAL A 194 44.75 -14.09 35.16
N ASP A 195 45.82 -13.46 34.68
CA ASP A 195 47.14 -13.57 35.28
C ASP A 195 47.25 -12.82 36.63
N ILE A 196 46.47 -11.74 36.82
CA ILE A 196 46.32 -11.02 38.10
C ILE A 196 45.47 -11.83 39.09
N VAL A 197 44.37 -12.40 38.61
CA VAL A 197 43.41 -13.20 39.39
C VAL A 197 44.10 -14.50 39.85
N PHE A 198 44.63 -15.29 38.93
CA PHE A 198 45.23 -16.60 39.23
C PHE A 198 46.72 -16.53 39.60
N SER A 199 47.24 -15.35 39.98
CA SER A 199 48.59 -15.23 40.51
C SER A 199 48.74 -16.05 41.80
N PRO A 200 49.89 -16.71 42.05
CA PRO A 200 50.00 -17.74 43.09
C PRO A 200 49.86 -17.26 44.55
N ASN A 201 49.65 -15.96 44.78
CA ASN A 201 49.74 -15.31 46.10
C ASN A 201 48.52 -14.42 46.44
N THR A 202 47.40 -14.56 45.74
CA THR A 202 46.18 -13.79 46.01
C THR A 202 45.02 -14.71 46.32
N ASP A 203 44.58 -14.73 47.58
CA ASP A 203 43.25 -15.25 47.95
C ASP A 203 42.20 -14.35 47.29
N LEU A 204 41.64 -14.79 46.17
CA LEU A 204 40.60 -14.08 45.47
C LEU A 204 39.28 -14.21 46.21
N ASP A 205 38.82 -13.07 46.69
CA ASP A 205 37.47 -12.92 47.17
C ASP A 205 36.50 -12.82 45.97
N PHE A 206 36.11 -13.99 45.46
CA PHE A 206 35.12 -14.12 44.38
C PHE A 206 33.78 -13.49 44.74
N ASP A 207 33.43 -13.44 46.03
CA ASP A 207 32.20 -12.79 46.48
C ASP A 207 32.30 -11.28 46.28
N ASN A 208 33.46 -10.67 46.58
CA ASN A 208 33.70 -9.26 46.32
C ASN A 208 33.69 -8.93 44.82
N LEU A 209 34.29 -9.77 43.98
CA LEU A 209 34.23 -9.60 42.51
C LEU A 209 32.80 -9.75 41.98
N LYS A 210 32.03 -10.74 42.46
CA LYS A 210 30.61 -10.92 42.11
C LYS A 210 29.80 -9.68 42.49
N ASN A 211 30.04 -9.14 43.68
CA ASN A 211 29.37 -7.93 44.18
C ASN A 211 29.74 -6.68 43.37
N GLU A 212 31.01 -6.52 42.97
CA GLU A 212 31.46 -5.38 42.19
C GLU A 212 30.91 -5.42 40.75
N ILE A 213 30.88 -6.60 40.11
CA ILE A 213 30.22 -6.79 38.81
C ILE A 213 28.73 -6.44 38.90
N LYS A 214 28.06 -6.88 39.97
CA LYS A 214 26.64 -6.56 40.23
C LYS A 214 26.44 -5.06 40.41
N ARG A 215 27.30 -4.40 41.20
CA ARG A 215 27.29 -2.94 41.42
C ARG A 215 27.43 -2.16 40.12
N LEU A 216 28.37 -2.57 39.25
CA LEU A 216 28.59 -1.93 37.95
C LEU A 216 27.38 -2.12 37.02
N LYS A 217 26.85 -3.34 36.91
CA LYS A 217 25.64 -3.60 36.11
C LYS A 217 24.43 -2.79 36.59
N LEU A 218 24.23 -2.66 37.90
CA LEU A 218 23.19 -1.82 38.47
C LEU A 218 23.40 -0.34 38.15
N LYS A 219 24.65 0.14 38.23
CA LYS A 219 25.00 1.53 37.93
C LYS A 219 24.64 1.94 36.50
N ASP A 220 24.73 1.02 35.54
CA ASP A 220 24.41 1.29 34.14
C ASP A 220 22.93 1.06 33.82
N CYS A 221 22.32 0.02 34.40
CA CYS A 221 20.92 -0.36 34.14
C CYS A 221 19.92 0.61 34.80
N LEU A 222 20.21 1.07 36.02
CA LEU A 222 19.27 1.89 36.81
C LEU A 222 18.96 3.27 36.18
N PRO A 223 19.95 4.05 35.71
CA PRO A 223 19.68 5.31 35.00
C PRO A 223 18.92 5.10 33.69
N LEU A 224 19.20 4.01 32.98
CA LEU A 224 18.52 3.67 31.73
C LEU A 224 17.03 3.35 32.00
N PHE A 225 16.76 2.49 32.98
CA PHE A 225 15.39 2.16 33.38
C PHE A 225 14.61 3.40 33.81
N GLN A 226 15.21 4.27 34.62
CA GLN A 226 14.54 5.49 35.08
C GLN A 226 14.19 6.44 33.92
N LYS A 227 15.11 6.63 32.97
CA LYS A 227 14.89 7.45 31.79
C LYS A 227 13.74 6.92 30.92
N GLU A 228 13.71 5.61 30.68
CA GLU A 228 12.66 4.95 29.89
C GLU A 228 11.31 5.00 30.63
N LYS A 229 11.30 4.81 31.94
CA LYS A 229 10.10 4.92 32.79
C LYS A 229 9.50 6.32 32.76
N ASP A 230 10.33 7.36 32.86
CA ASP A 230 9.88 8.75 32.80
C ASP A 230 9.31 9.10 31.41
N ALA A 231 9.95 8.63 30.34
CA ALA A 231 9.47 8.80 28.97
C ALA A 231 8.13 8.10 28.75
N PHE A 232 8.02 6.84 29.21
CA PHE A 232 6.79 6.05 29.11
C PHE A 232 5.64 6.69 29.92
N THR A 233 5.91 7.20 31.11
CA THR A 233 4.91 7.88 31.94
C THR A 233 4.32 9.10 31.21
N LYS A 234 5.17 9.94 30.59
CA LYS A 234 4.70 11.08 29.78
C LYS A 234 3.85 10.63 28.59
N LEU A 235 4.26 9.55 27.94
CA LEU A 235 3.56 8.99 26.80
C LEU A 235 2.14 8.51 27.19
N ILE A 236 2.02 7.81 28.32
CA ILE A 236 0.72 7.41 28.87
C ILE A 236 -0.13 8.62 29.26
N THR A 237 0.43 9.63 29.91
CA THR A 237 -0.32 10.86 30.26
C THR A 237 -0.90 11.53 29.01
N ASN A 238 -0.10 11.71 27.96
CA ASN A 238 -0.57 12.29 26.71
C ASN A 238 -1.67 11.44 26.05
N ALA A 239 -1.50 10.11 26.06
CA ALA A 239 -2.50 9.19 25.51
C ALA A 239 -3.82 9.24 26.30
N LYS A 240 -3.77 9.35 27.63
CA LYS A 240 -4.95 9.52 28.49
C LYS A 240 -5.68 10.83 28.20
N GLU A 241 -4.94 11.93 28.08
CA GLU A 241 -5.50 13.24 27.75
C GLU A 241 -6.20 13.23 26.37
N LYS A 242 -5.59 12.57 25.38
CA LYS A 242 -6.15 12.44 24.02
C LYS A 242 -7.37 11.51 23.96
N ALA A 243 -7.34 10.40 24.71
CA ALA A 243 -8.44 9.43 24.79
C ALA A 243 -9.67 10.01 25.51
N GLY A 244 -9.46 10.90 26.49
CA GLY A 244 -10.50 11.46 27.33
C GLY A 244 -11.03 10.47 28.37
N THR A 245 -11.86 10.97 29.30
CA THR A 245 -12.34 10.23 30.48
C THR A 245 -13.08 8.94 30.18
N ASN A 246 -13.71 8.82 29.01
CA ASN A 246 -14.45 7.62 28.61
C ASN A 246 -13.53 6.48 28.15
N LEU A 247 -12.39 6.81 27.55
CA LEU A 247 -11.47 5.84 26.97
C LEU A 247 -10.20 5.59 27.80
N GLU A 248 -9.92 6.43 28.79
CA GLU A 248 -8.82 6.25 29.75
C GLU A 248 -8.85 4.86 30.42
N LYS A 249 -10.02 4.40 30.86
CA LYS A 249 -10.18 3.08 31.48
C LYS A 249 -9.82 1.93 30.53
N PHE A 250 -10.12 2.08 29.24
CA PHE A 250 -9.77 1.09 28.23
C PHE A 250 -8.26 1.07 27.96
N LEU A 251 -7.59 2.22 28.03
CA LEU A 251 -6.13 2.31 27.95
C LEU A 251 -5.47 1.63 29.16
N GLU A 252 -5.99 1.85 30.36
CA GLU A 252 -5.49 1.16 31.57
C GLU A 252 -5.66 -0.37 31.47
N LEU A 253 -6.81 -0.83 31.00
CA LEU A 253 -7.07 -2.25 30.77
C LEU A 253 -6.14 -2.84 29.70
N LEU A 254 -5.89 -2.11 28.60
CA LEU A 254 -4.94 -2.51 27.56
C LEU A 254 -3.55 -2.76 28.16
N LEU A 255 -3.05 -1.80 28.94
CA LEU A 255 -1.73 -1.89 29.60
C LEU A 255 -1.67 -3.04 30.61
N GLN A 256 -2.75 -3.26 31.35
CA GLN A 256 -2.82 -4.36 32.32
C GLN A 256 -2.77 -5.73 31.64
N ILE A 257 -3.48 -5.89 30.52
CA ILE A 257 -3.49 -7.14 29.75
C ILE A 257 -2.12 -7.39 29.14
N GLN A 258 -1.50 -6.38 28.53
CA GLN A 258 -0.15 -6.50 27.99
C GLN A 258 0.86 -6.91 29.07
N LYS A 259 0.76 -6.33 30.28
CA LYS A 259 1.60 -6.73 31.41
C LYS A 259 1.37 -8.19 31.81
N GLN A 260 0.12 -8.66 31.88
CA GLN A 260 -0.19 -10.05 32.18
C GLN A 260 0.33 -11.02 31.12
N ILE A 261 0.21 -10.66 29.83
CA ILE A 261 0.75 -11.44 28.72
C ILE A 261 2.25 -11.61 28.87
N PHE A 262 2.96 -10.53 29.19
CA PHE A 262 4.40 -10.54 29.40
C PHE A 262 4.80 -11.41 30.61
N GLU A 263 4.18 -11.19 31.77
CA GLU A 263 4.51 -11.91 33.01
C GLU A 263 4.25 -13.42 32.90
N LYS A 264 3.16 -13.81 32.24
CA LYS A 264 2.79 -15.22 32.05
C LYS A 264 3.42 -15.86 30.81
N GLN A 265 4.21 -15.12 30.03
CA GLN A 265 4.78 -15.56 28.74
C GLN A 265 3.71 -16.07 27.77
N GLN A 266 2.54 -15.42 27.75
CA GLN A 266 1.35 -15.81 26.99
C GLN A 266 1.25 -15.08 25.64
N GLU A 267 2.38 -14.71 25.02
CA GLU A 267 2.37 -13.97 23.76
C GLU A 267 1.63 -14.70 22.63
N ASN A 268 1.62 -16.04 22.67
CA ASN A 268 0.92 -16.90 21.71
C ASN A 268 -0.51 -17.29 22.14
N ASP A 269 -1.00 -16.80 23.28
CA ASP A 269 -2.35 -17.09 23.76
C ASP A 269 -3.37 -16.30 22.93
N SER A 270 -4.15 -17.02 22.12
CA SER A 270 -5.15 -16.44 21.22
C SER A 270 -6.25 -15.69 21.97
N PHE A 271 -6.57 -16.08 23.21
CA PHE A 271 -7.55 -15.38 24.03
C PHE A 271 -7.01 -14.04 24.52
N ALA A 272 -5.77 -14.03 25.03
CA ALA A 272 -5.14 -12.80 25.51
C ALA A 272 -4.88 -11.80 24.37
N GLN A 273 -4.43 -12.28 23.21
CA GLN A 273 -4.27 -11.46 22.00
C GLN A 273 -5.62 -10.94 21.48
N GLY A 274 -6.69 -11.74 21.55
CA GLY A 274 -8.04 -11.33 21.19
C GLY A 274 -8.56 -10.21 22.09
N GLN A 275 -8.32 -10.29 23.41
CA GLN A 275 -8.66 -9.22 24.35
C GLN A 275 -7.88 -7.94 24.05
N LEU A 276 -6.56 -8.05 23.85
CA LEU A 276 -5.70 -6.90 23.54
C LEU A 276 -6.15 -6.20 22.26
N SER A 277 -6.45 -6.97 21.21
CA SER A 277 -6.98 -6.45 19.94
C SER A 277 -8.32 -5.73 20.11
N ALA A 278 -9.23 -6.26 20.94
CA ALA A 278 -10.51 -5.61 21.20
C ALA A 278 -10.33 -4.23 21.83
N TYR A 279 -9.45 -4.10 22.83
CA TYR A 279 -9.17 -2.82 23.47
C TYR A 279 -8.46 -1.84 22.53
N GLN A 280 -7.57 -2.31 21.66
CA GLN A 280 -6.98 -1.47 20.60
C GLN A 280 -8.04 -0.92 19.65
N ILE A 281 -9.00 -1.74 19.22
CA ILE A 281 -10.11 -1.30 18.34
C ILE A 281 -10.93 -0.20 19.00
N PHE A 282 -11.26 -0.32 20.30
CA PHE A 282 -11.98 0.73 21.02
C PHE A 282 -11.17 2.02 21.18
N LEU A 283 -9.86 1.90 21.42
CA LEU A 283 -8.99 3.06 21.59
C LEU A 283 -8.68 3.77 20.27
N GLN A 284 -8.81 3.07 19.14
CA GLN A 284 -8.65 3.64 17.79
C GLN A 284 -9.66 4.73 17.43
N GLU A 285 -10.72 4.90 18.22
CA GLU A 285 -11.62 6.06 18.09
C GLU A 285 -10.93 7.41 18.37
N LYS A 286 -9.84 7.40 19.15
CA LYS A 286 -9.14 8.62 19.61
C LYS A 286 -7.63 8.58 19.51
N LEU A 287 -7.03 7.39 19.61
CA LEU A 287 -5.59 7.17 19.49
C LEU A 287 -5.33 6.51 18.14
N ASP A 288 -4.33 6.97 17.41
CA ASP A 288 -4.01 6.29 16.15
C ASP A 288 -3.33 4.94 16.39
N TYR A 289 -3.30 4.10 15.36
CA TYR A 289 -2.73 2.77 15.46
C TYR A 289 -1.25 2.81 15.84
N ASP A 290 -0.48 3.74 15.29
CA ASP A 290 0.96 3.85 15.50
C ASP A 290 1.28 4.29 16.94
N GLU A 291 0.48 5.19 17.52
CA GLU A 291 0.52 5.58 18.93
C GLU A 291 0.26 4.37 19.84
N LEU A 292 -0.77 3.57 19.54
CA LEU A 292 -1.09 2.37 20.31
C LEU A 292 0.03 1.32 20.23
N GLN A 293 0.61 1.10 19.05
CA GLN A 293 1.74 0.19 18.89
C GLN A 293 2.98 0.69 19.64
N LYS A 294 3.24 2.00 19.60
CA LYS A 294 4.33 2.61 20.34
C LYS A 294 4.16 2.42 21.85
N ILE A 295 2.96 2.67 22.39
CA ILE A 295 2.63 2.42 23.81
C ILE A 295 2.98 0.98 24.20
N LEU A 296 2.52 0.00 23.42
CA LEU A 296 2.69 -1.42 23.75
C LEU A 296 4.16 -1.87 23.65
N ASN A 297 4.88 -1.38 22.64
CA ASN A 297 6.30 -1.69 22.46
C ASN A 297 7.16 -1.08 23.57
N ASP A 298 6.92 0.19 23.93
CA ASP A 298 7.63 0.87 25.01
C ASP A 298 7.32 0.20 26.36
N GLN A 299 6.08 -0.23 26.59
CA GLN A 299 5.71 -1.00 27.77
C GLN A 299 6.47 -2.34 27.85
N LYS A 300 6.55 -3.08 26.73
CA LYS A 300 7.26 -4.36 26.67
C LYS A 300 8.75 -4.17 26.99
N LYS A 301 9.39 -3.16 26.38
CA LYS A 301 10.79 -2.80 26.65
C LYS A 301 11.01 -2.44 28.12
N LEU A 302 10.09 -1.68 28.72
CA LEU A 302 10.18 -1.30 30.14
C LEU A 302 10.06 -2.51 31.07
N LEU A 303 9.14 -3.44 30.79
CA LEU A 303 8.98 -4.68 31.58
C LEU A 303 10.21 -5.60 31.47
N GLU A 304 10.88 -5.62 30.31
CA GLU A 304 12.12 -6.38 30.12
C GLU A 304 13.27 -5.79 30.93
N LEU A 305 13.41 -4.46 30.95
CA LEU A 305 14.36 -3.76 31.82
C LEU A 305 14.05 -3.98 33.31
N GLU A 306 12.79 -3.90 33.71
CA GLU A 306 12.36 -4.17 35.09
C GLU A 306 12.73 -5.59 35.53
N LYS A 307 12.54 -6.59 34.65
CA LYS A 307 12.93 -7.97 34.92
C LYS A 307 14.44 -8.14 35.09
N GLN A 308 15.25 -7.47 34.26
CA GLN A 308 16.70 -7.47 34.39
C GLN A 308 17.15 -6.83 35.71
N LEU A 309 16.50 -5.73 36.08
CA LEU A 309 16.82 -4.99 37.30
C LEU A 309 16.46 -5.80 38.55
N ASN A 310 15.28 -6.44 38.57
CA ASN A 310 14.88 -7.36 39.64
C ASN A 310 15.88 -8.51 39.81
N PHE A 311 16.35 -9.11 38.72
CA PHE A 311 17.38 -10.15 38.77
C PHE A 311 18.70 -9.63 39.37
N LEU A 312 19.08 -8.40 39.03
CA LEU A 312 20.24 -7.72 39.59
C LEU A 312 20.03 -7.24 41.03
N GLU A 313 18.83 -7.27 41.59
CA GLU A 313 18.56 -6.92 42.99
C GLU A 313 18.37 -8.15 43.89
N SER A 314 17.87 -9.27 43.34
CA SER A 314 17.40 -10.44 44.10
C SER A 314 18.44 -11.49 44.52
N GLU A 315 19.71 -11.37 44.12
CA GLU A 315 20.81 -12.29 44.52
C GLU A 315 21.81 -11.72 45.53
#